data_AF-A0A0R0BLG5-F1
#
_entry.id   AF-A0A0R0BLG5-F1
#
_cell.length_a   1.000
_cell.length_b   1.000
_cell.length_c   1.000
_cell.angle_alpha   90.00
_cell.angle_beta   90.00
_cell.angle_gamma   90.00
#
_symmetry.space_group_name_H-M   'P 1'
#
loop_
_entity.id
_entity.type
_entity.pdbx_description
1 polymer ?
#
loop_
_entity_poly.entity_id
_entity_poly.type
_entity_poly.pdbx_seq_one_letter_code
_entity_poly.pdbx_strand_id
1 'polypeptide(L)'
;MTPAEALQVGMRDLRASMAHAKAQGSYSQLRELGEATFALPAGPTAGTAPANDFDARVIATIAAIEQVEGRKLQLQLSLPPRELPMHSNAYLFYKQLYWLKLRASAAQQDIDQDRFNALADRAARELVPALQVAHVGSCASAQINVPADAPDEEAALELVRQITVHQSLNCHQDAGKAVSAQQRLDHDIVEIAFSAQDWKSQ
;
A
#
# COMPACT_ATOMS: atom_id res chain seq x y z
N MET A 1 -6.79 -6.01 -12.51
CA MET A 1 -6.92 -4.67 -11.90
C MET A 1 -5.52 -4.11 -11.76
N THR A 2 -5.28 -2.91 -12.28
CA THR A 2 -4.00 -2.19 -12.11
C THR A 2 -3.92 -1.56 -10.71
N PRO A 3 -2.72 -1.23 -10.19
CA PRO A 3 -2.60 -0.54 -8.91
C PRO A 3 -3.39 0.79 -8.85
N ALA A 4 -3.41 1.55 -9.94
CA ALA A 4 -4.17 2.79 -10.03
C ALA A 4 -5.68 2.58 -9.94
N GLU A 5 -6.21 1.56 -10.62
CA GLU A 5 -7.63 1.16 -10.51
C GLU A 5 -7.96 0.70 -9.08
N ALA A 6 -7.08 -0.09 -8.47
CA ALA A 6 -7.25 -0.56 -7.09
C ALA A 6 -7.30 0.60 -6.10
N LEU A 7 -6.43 1.61 -6.25
CA LEU A 7 -6.47 2.82 -5.43
C LEU A 7 -7.78 3.60 -5.62
N GLN A 8 -8.28 3.73 -6.85
CA GLN A 8 -9.56 4.39 -7.10
C GLN A 8 -10.74 3.67 -6.43
N VAL A 9 -10.80 2.34 -6.54
CA VAL A 9 -11.80 1.51 -5.87
C VAL A 9 -11.69 1.69 -4.35
N GLY A 10 -10.49 1.48 -3.79
CA GLY A 10 -10.30 1.56 -2.35
C GLY A 10 -10.55 2.96 -1.77
N MET A 11 -10.31 4.04 -2.53
CA MET A 11 -10.66 5.40 -2.11
C MET A 11 -12.17 5.63 -2.07
N ARG A 12 -12.94 5.05 -3.00
CA ARG A 12 -14.41 5.08 -2.92
C ARG A 12 -14.90 4.31 -1.69
N ASP A 13 -14.35 3.13 -1.43
CA ASP A 13 -14.71 2.31 -0.28
C ASP A 13 -14.33 2.99 1.05
N LEU A 14 -13.17 3.67 1.09
CA LEU A 14 -12.77 4.46 2.24
C LEU A 14 -13.80 5.56 2.53
N ARG A 15 -14.20 6.35 1.52
CA ARG A 15 -15.22 7.39 1.68
C ARG A 15 -16.56 6.82 2.13
N ALA A 16 -17.00 5.73 1.51
CA ALA A 16 -18.23 5.03 1.91
C ALA A 16 -18.19 4.58 3.37
N SER A 17 -17.06 4.00 3.81
CA SER A 17 -16.89 3.56 5.20
C SER A 17 -16.93 4.73 6.20
N MET A 18 -16.38 5.90 5.84
CA MET A 18 -16.43 7.09 6.70
C MET A 18 -17.83 7.69 6.75
N ALA A 19 -18.55 7.73 5.63
CA ALA A 19 -19.95 8.16 5.58
C ALA A 19 -20.83 7.25 6.45
N HIS A 20 -20.60 5.94 6.38
CA HIS A 20 -21.27 4.96 7.24
C HIS A 20 -20.98 5.20 8.73
N ALA A 21 -19.71 5.40 9.10
CA ALA A 21 -19.32 5.69 10.47
C ALA A 21 -19.95 7.00 11.02
N LYS A 22 -20.08 8.03 10.18
CA LYS A 22 -20.82 9.26 10.51
C LYS A 22 -22.30 8.96 10.74
N ALA A 23 -22.93 8.19 9.86
CA ALA A 23 -24.35 7.82 10.00
C ALA A 23 -24.62 7.01 11.29
N GLN A 24 -23.63 6.24 11.76
CA GLN A 24 -23.67 5.52 13.03
C GLN A 24 -23.33 6.39 14.26
N GLY A 25 -23.06 7.69 14.07
CA GLY A 25 -22.72 8.59 15.17
C GLY A 25 -21.31 8.42 15.72
N SER A 26 -20.40 7.76 15.00
CA SER A 26 -18.97 7.73 15.38
C SER A 26 -18.31 9.11 15.24
N TYR A 27 -18.86 9.94 14.34
CA TYR A 27 -18.47 11.34 14.12
C TYR A 27 -19.73 12.18 14.03
N SER A 28 -19.74 13.35 14.66
CA SER A 28 -20.82 14.33 14.53
C SER A 28 -20.63 15.21 13.29
N GLN A 29 -19.37 15.52 12.95
CA GLN A 29 -18.98 16.22 11.75
C GLN A 29 -17.89 15.47 11.01
N LEU A 30 -17.93 15.53 9.68
CA LEU A 30 -16.93 15.00 8.77
C LEU A 30 -16.86 15.91 7.55
N ARG A 31 -15.68 16.46 7.27
CA ARG A 31 -15.41 17.32 6.13
C ARG A 31 -14.13 16.88 5.45
N GLU A 32 -14.19 16.63 4.14
CA GLU A 32 -13.00 16.45 3.31
C GLU A 32 -12.42 17.82 2.97
N LEU A 33 -11.11 17.97 3.20
CA LEU A 33 -10.37 19.20 2.89
C LEU A 33 -9.63 19.10 1.55
N GLY A 34 -9.21 17.89 1.17
CA GLY A 34 -8.51 17.66 -0.08
C GLY A 34 -7.94 16.26 -0.18
N GLU A 35 -7.66 15.84 -1.41
CA GLU A 35 -7.01 14.59 -1.73
C GLU A 35 -5.72 14.86 -2.51
N ALA A 36 -4.65 14.13 -2.20
CA ALA A 36 -3.37 14.24 -2.88
C ALA A 36 -2.74 12.86 -3.10
N THR A 37 -1.89 12.74 -4.12
CA THR A 37 -1.00 11.60 -4.26
C THR A 37 0.00 11.60 -3.10
N PHE A 38 0.32 10.40 -2.60
CA PHE A 38 1.27 10.19 -1.53
C PHE A 38 2.20 9.03 -1.88
N ALA A 39 3.38 9.35 -2.39
CA ALA A 39 4.39 8.35 -2.70
C ALA A 39 5.13 7.94 -1.42
N LEU A 40 5.30 6.64 -1.20
CA LEU A 40 6.25 6.14 -0.20
C LEU A 40 7.68 6.32 -0.72
N PRO A 41 8.67 6.48 0.18
CA PRO A 41 10.05 6.37 -0.24
C PRO A 41 10.26 4.99 -0.89
N ALA A 42 11.05 4.95 -1.96
CA ALA A 42 11.55 3.67 -2.44
C ALA A 42 12.27 2.96 -1.28
N GLY A 43 12.10 1.64 -1.17
CA GLY A 43 12.89 0.86 -0.23
C GLY A 43 14.38 1.08 -0.50
N PRO A 44 15.27 0.75 0.45
CA PRO A 44 16.70 0.79 0.17
C PRO A 44 16.96 -0.13 -1.03
N THR A 45 17.26 0.45 -2.19
CA THR A 45 17.87 -0.30 -3.27
C THR A 45 19.16 -0.85 -2.70
N ALA A 46 19.33 -2.18 -2.74
CA ALA A 46 20.60 -2.79 -2.38
C ALA A 46 21.70 -1.98 -3.08
N GLY A 47 22.61 -1.40 -2.29
CA GLY A 47 23.53 -0.31 -2.66
C GLY A 47 24.60 -0.67 -3.68
N THR A 48 24.20 -1.35 -4.75
CA THR A 48 25.03 -1.87 -5.81
C THR A 48 25.12 -0.79 -6.87
N ALA A 49 26.30 -0.21 -7.02
CA ALA A 49 26.56 0.66 -8.16
C ALA A 49 26.40 -0.16 -9.46
N PRO A 50 25.71 0.37 -10.48
CA PRO A 50 25.57 -0.34 -11.75
C PRO A 50 26.94 -0.52 -12.40
N ALA A 51 27.22 -1.72 -12.94
CA ALA A 51 28.50 -1.97 -13.61
C ALA A 51 28.52 -1.40 -15.05
N ASN A 52 27.36 -1.18 -15.64
CA ASN A 52 27.16 -0.62 -16.98
C ASN A 52 25.78 0.05 -17.11
N ASP A 53 25.52 0.70 -18.25
CA ASP A 53 24.27 1.43 -18.51
C ASP A 53 23.04 0.52 -18.54
N PHE A 54 23.19 -0.73 -18.99
CA PHE A 54 22.11 -1.70 -18.99
C PHE A 54 21.72 -2.11 -17.57
N ASP A 55 22.69 -2.40 -16.70
CA ASP A 55 22.46 -2.67 -15.27
C ASP A 55 21.77 -1.48 -14.59
N ALA A 56 22.15 -0.26 -14.95
CA ALA A 56 21.50 0.95 -14.43
C ALA A 56 20.02 1.01 -14.83
N ARG A 57 19.68 0.62 -16.07
CA ARG A 57 18.29 0.53 -16.54
C ARG A 57 17.52 -0.56 -15.81
N VAL A 58 18.12 -1.73 -15.60
CA VAL A 58 17.52 -2.85 -14.84
C VAL A 58 17.18 -2.42 -13.41
N ILE A 59 18.14 -1.80 -12.71
CA ILE A 59 17.95 -1.30 -11.34
C ILE A 59 16.83 -0.25 -11.29
N ALA A 60 16.82 0.69 -12.24
CA ALA A 60 15.77 1.70 -12.33
C ALA A 60 14.39 1.08 -12.59
N THR A 61 14.30 0.05 -13.45
CA THR A 61 13.05 -0.68 -13.71
C THR A 61 12.53 -1.35 -12.44
N ILE A 62 13.38 -2.04 -11.68
CA ILE A 62 12.99 -2.68 -10.42
C ILE A 62 12.49 -1.63 -9.42
N ALA A 63 13.27 -0.56 -9.21
CA ALA A 63 12.93 0.51 -8.28
C ALA A 63 11.59 1.18 -8.61
N ALA A 64 11.29 1.37 -9.90
CA ALA A 64 10.03 1.95 -10.35
C ALA A 64 8.82 1.04 -10.05
N ILE A 65 8.99 -0.28 -10.12
CA ILE A 65 7.91 -1.26 -9.83
C ILE A 65 7.67 -1.38 -8.33
N GLU A 66 8.75 -1.36 -7.54
CA GLU A 66 8.67 -1.44 -6.08
C GLU A 66 8.17 -0.15 -5.44
N GLN A 67 8.10 0.95 -6.21
CA GLN A 67 7.56 2.20 -5.73
C GLN A 67 6.05 2.09 -5.49
N VAL A 68 5.69 2.03 -4.21
CA VAL A 68 4.29 2.01 -3.79
C VAL A 68 3.72 3.43 -3.79
N GLU A 69 2.80 3.68 -4.70
CA GLU A 69 1.97 4.89 -4.71
C GLU A 69 0.75 4.73 -3.79
N GLY A 70 0.40 5.79 -3.08
CA GLY A 70 -0.80 5.87 -2.28
C GLY A 70 -1.54 7.18 -2.46
N ARG A 71 -2.64 7.31 -1.72
CA ARG A 71 -3.48 8.52 -1.67
C ARG A 71 -3.61 8.99 -0.24
N LYS A 72 -3.48 10.30 -0.04
CA LYS A 72 -3.77 10.98 1.22
C LYS A 72 -5.08 11.74 1.07
N LEU A 73 -5.97 11.55 2.03
CA LEU A 73 -7.21 12.29 2.19
C LEU A 73 -7.15 13.08 3.49
N GLN A 74 -7.17 14.40 3.36
CA GLN A 74 -7.18 15.32 4.49
C GLN A 74 -8.61 15.56 4.94
N LEU A 75 -8.83 15.46 6.24
CA LEU A 75 -10.14 15.45 6.86
C LEU A 75 -10.15 16.36 8.09
N GLN A 76 -11.33 16.90 8.37
CA GLN A 76 -11.70 17.40 9.69
C GLN A 76 -12.91 16.64 10.18
N LEU A 77 -12.88 16.28 11.45
CA LEU A 77 -13.97 15.56 12.10
C LEU A 77 -14.17 16.07 13.52
N SER A 78 -15.37 15.86 14.05
CA SER A 78 -15.69 16.10 15.46
C SER A 78 -16.08 14.79 16.12
N LEU A 79 -15.51 14.53 17.30
CA LEU A 79 -15.75 13.32 18.07
C LEU A 79 -16.81 13.53 19.16
N PRO A 80 -17.93 12.78 19.13
CA PRO A 80 -18.88 12.75 20.23
C PRO A 80 -18.28 12.17 21.51
N PRO A 81 -18.85 12.48 22.69
CA PRO A 81 -19.95 13.43 22.91
C PRO A 81 -19.47 14.88 23.09
N ARG A 82 -18.14 15.12 23.16
CA ARG A 82 -17.58 16.44 23.48
C ARG A 82 -17.47 17.38 22.28
N GLU A 83 -17.86 16.90 21.09
CA GLU A 83 -17.76 17.65 19.83
C GLU A 83 -16.33 18.18 19.58
N LEU A 84 -15.33 17.43 20.04
CA LEU A 84 -13.94 17.87 20.00
C LEU A 84 -13.46 17.90 18.55
N PRO A 85 -13.07 19.08 18.00
CA PRO A 85 -12.59 19.17 16.64
C PRO A 85 -11.22 18.52 16.51
N MET A 86 -11.06 17.71 15.46
CA MET A 86 -9.85 16.94 15.18
C MET A 86 -9.29 17.30 13.81
N HIS A 87 -7.97 17.33 13.71
CA HIS A 87 -7.27 17.09 12.45
C HIS A 87 -7.27 15.59 12.19
N SER A 88 -7.53 15.16 10.95
CA SER A 88 -7.48 13.75 10.58
C SER A 88 -6.90 13.58 9.18
N ASN A 89 -6.01 12.62 9.00
CA ASN A 89 -5.53 12.19 7.70
C ASN A 89 -5.81 10.70 7.52
N ALA A 90 -6.36 10.33 6.38
CA ALA A 90 -6.46 8.95 5.95
C ALA A 90 -5.50 8.71 4.79
N TYR A 91 -4.74 7.62 4.85
CA TYR A 91 -3.83 7.20 3.81
C TYR A 91 -4.27 5.83 3.31
N LEU A 92 -4.28 5.67 1.99
CA LEU A 92 -4.59 4.41 1.34
C LEU A 92 -3.47 4.03 0.39
N PHE A 93 -2.99 2.81 0.53
CA PHE A 93 -2.01 2.20 -0.36
C PHE A 93 -2.54 0.88 -0.89
N TYR A 94 -2.09 0.50 -2.09
CA TYR A 94 -2.32 -0.83 -2.63
C TYR A 94 -0.97 -1.49 -2.85
N LYS A 95 -0.70 -2.55 -2.08
CA LYS A 95 0.57 -3.28 -2.10
C LYS A 95 0.25 -4.75 -1.87
N GLN A 96 0.92 -5.64 -2.60
CA GLN A 96 0.78 -7.09 -2.44
C GLN A 96 -0.70 -7.48 -2.40
N LEU A 97 -1.47 -7.15 -3.43
CA LEU A 97 -2.90 -7.49 -3.54
C LEU A 97 -3.81 -7.01 -2.38
N TYR A 98 -3.34 -6.11 -1.51
CA TYR A 98 -4.04 -5.71 -0.30
C TYR A 98 -4.11 -4.18 -0.18
N TRP A 99 -5.22 -3.68 0.37
CA TRP A 99 -5.34 -2.26 0.73
C TRP A 99 -4.85 -2.01 2.15
N LEU A 100 -3.80 -1.21 2.28
CA LEU A 100 -3.32 -0.73 3.57
C LEU A 100 -3.96 0.64 3.85
N LYS A 101 -4.73 0.70 4.94
CA LYS A 101 -5.41 1.92 5.41
C LYS A 101 -4.77 2.38 6.70
N LEU A 102 -4.21 3.59 6.70
CA LEU A 102 -3.72 4.26 7.91
C LEU A 102 -4.61 5.47 8.19
N ARG A 103 -5.07 5.60 9.43
CA ARG A 103 -5.78 6.80 9.89
C ARG A 103 -5.05 7.38 11.09
N ALA A 104 -4.70 8.65 11.00
CA ALA A 104 -4.17 9.42 12.11
C ALA A 104 -5.14 10.55 12.42
N SER A 105 -5.38 10.80 13.71
CA SER A 105 -6.22 11.89 14.18
C SER A 105 -5.64 12.51 15.45
N ALA A 106 -5.72 13.83 15.59
CA ALA A 106 -5.32 14.55 16.78
C ALA A 106 -6.25 15.76 17.04
N ALA A 107 -6.41 16.16 18.29
CA ALA A 107 -7.26 17.30 18.62
C ALA A 107 -6.61 18.60 18.13
N GLN A 108 -7.41 19.51 17.56
CA GLN A 108 -6.89 20.76 16.99
C GLN A 108 -6.26 21.68 18.04
N GLN A 109 -6.65 21.53 19.31
CA GLN A 109 -6.08 22.29 20.42
C GLN A 109 -4.67 21.84 20.82
N ASP A 110 -4.29 20.59 20.50
CA ASP A 110 -3.03 19.99 20.96
C ASP A 110 -1.90 20.13 19.92
N ILE A 111 -2.26 20.26 18.65
CA ILE A 111 -1.32 20.32 17.53
C ILE A 111 -1.92 21.11 16.37
N ASP A 112 -1.14 22.01 15.79
CA ASP A 112 -1.56 22.72 14.57
C ASP A 112 -1.57 21.80 13.34
N GLN A 113 -2.29 22.22 12.30
CA GLN A 113 -2.51 21.43 11.09
C GLN A 113 -1.20 21.02 10.39
N ASP A 114 -0.21 21.90 10.33
CA ASP A 114 1.04 21.65 9.59
C ASP A 114 1.92 20.65 10.34
N ARG A 115 2.07 20.81 11.65
CA ARG A 115 2.77 19.84 12.50
C ARG A 115 2.08 18.49 12.50
N PHE A 116 0.75 18.46 12.57
CA PHE A 116 -0.02 17.23 12.45
C PHE A 116 0.23 16.54 11.11
N ASN A 117 0.16 17.29 10.01
CA ASN A 117 0.40 16.76 8.67
C ASN A 117 1.80 16.15 8.57
N ALA A 118 2.84 16.85 9.03
CA ALA A 118 4.21 16.37 8.98
C ALA A 118 4.40 15.08 9.81
N LEU A 119 3.80 15.01 11.01
CA LEU A 119 3.89 13.83 11.87
C LEU A 119 3.15 12.64 11.26
N ALA A 120 1.92 12.83 10.79
CA ALA A 120 1.13 11.78 10.16
C ALA A 120 1.78 11.27 8.86
N ASP A 121 2.36 12.17 8.05
CA ASP A 121 3.07 11.82 6.83
C ASP A 121 4.35 11.03 7.14
N ARG A 122 5.09 11.40 8.20
CA ARG A 122 6.25 10.64 8.66
C ARG A 122 5.84 9.23 9.10
N ALA A 123 4.81 9.13 9.95
CA ALA A 123 4.31 7.85 10.41
C ALA A 123 3.87 6.95 9.25
N ALA A 124 3.19 7.50 8.24
CA ALA A 124 2.81 6.76 7.04
C ALA A 124 4.03 6.24 6.26
N ARG A 125 5.07 7.07 6.12
CA ARG A 125 6.32 6.71 5.42
C ARG A 125 7.17 5.68 6.17
N GLU A 126 6.98 5.54 7.47
CA GLU A 126 7.72 4.60 8.30
C GLU A 126 6.97 3.28 8.47
N LEU A 127 5.69 3.35 8.82
CA LEU A 127 4.88 2.16 9.14
C LEU A 127 4.50 1.37 7.89
N VAL A 128 4.07 2.04 6.82
CA VAL A 128 3.51 1.34 5.65
C VAL A 128 4.55 0.49 4.92
N PRO A 129 5.80 0.96 4.67
CA PRO A 129 6.83 0.10 4.10
C PRO A 129 7.19 -1.11 4.96
N ALA A 130 7.13 -0.97 6.30
CA ALA A 130 7.43 -2.04 7.25
C ALA A 130 6.37 -3.15 7.26
N LEU A 131 5.13 -2.85 6.85
CA LEU A 131 4.08 -3.84 6.69
C LEU A 131 4.29 -4.68 5.43
N GLN A 132 4.26 -6.00 5.61
CA GLN A 132 4.34 -6.99 4.53
C GLN A 132 3.11 -7.88 4.61
N VAL A 133 2.48 -8.13 3.47
CA VAL A 133 1.35 -9.05 3.32
C VAL A 133 1.83 -10.22 2.48
N ALA A 134 1.79 -11.42 3.05
CA ALA A 134 2.09 -12.64 2.34
C ALA A 134 0.80 -13.40 2.06
N HIS A 135 0.60 -13.81 0.81
CA HIS A 135 -0.59 -14.54 0.39
C HIS A 135 -0.27 -16.01 0.28
N VAL A 136 -1.07 -16.85 0.92
CA VAL A 136 -0.92 -18.31 0.90
C VAL A 136 -2.02 -18.91 0.04
N GLY A 137 -1.63 -19.68 -0.98
CA GLY A 137 -2.51 -20.32 -1.94
C GLY A 137 -2.23 -19.91 -3.39
N SER A 138 -3.16 -20.21 -4.30
CA SER A 138 -3.04 -19.84 -5.72
C SER A 138 -3.51 -18.40 -5.97
N CYS A 139 -2.73 -17.41 -5.55
CA CYS A 139 -3.12 -15.99 -5.66
C CYS A 139 -2.68 -15.29 -6.95
N ALA A 140 -1.71 -15.82 -7.69
CA ALA A 140 -1.32 -15.27 -8.98
C ALA A 140 -0.69 -16.35 -9.89
N SER A 141 -1.08 -16.35 -11.17
CA SER A 141 -0.35 -17.04 -12.24
C SER A 141 0.37 -15.98 -13.08
N ALA A 142 1.62 -16.22 -13.45
CA ALA A 142 2.36 -15.35 -14.36
C ALA A 142 2.36 -15.95 -15.76
N GLN A 143 1.94 -15.16 -16.74
CA GLN A 143 2.29 -15.38 -18.15
C GLN A 143 3.28 -14.27 -18.53
N ILE A 144 4.50 -14.67 -18.86
CA ILE A 144 5.54 -13.74 -19.29
C ILE A 144 5.46 -13.63 -20.82
N ASN A 145 5.23 -12.42 -21.32
CA ASN A 145 5.15 -12.15 -22.75
C ASN A 145 6.37 -11.36 -23.20
N VAL A 146 7.27 -11.97 -23.96
CA VAL A 146 8.43 -11.30 -24.57
C VAL A 146 8.19 -11.21 -26.07
N PRO A 147 8.17 -10.01 -26.69
CA PRO A 147 8.01 -9.89 -28.13
C PRO A 147 9.17 -10.58 -28.86
N ALA A 148 8.85 -11.36 -29.90
CA ALA A 148 9.85 -12.16 -30.62
C ALA A 148 10.81 -11.32 -31.48
N ASP A 149 10.43 -10.08 -31.78
CA ASP A 149 11.15 -9.12 -32.60
C ASP A 149 11.80 -7.99 -31.78
N ALA A 150 11.68 -8.04 -30.44
CA ALA A 150 12.32 -7.07 -29.58
C ALA A 150 13.86 -7.24 -29.60
N PRO A 151 14.64 -6.14 -29.63
CA PRO A 151 16.07 -6.19 -29.36
C PRO A 151 16.39 -6.87 -28.03
N ASP A 152 17.49 -7.60 -27.94
CA ASP A 152 17.86 -8.43 -26.78
C ASP A 152 17.77 -7.69 -25.44
N GLU A 153 18.24 -6.43 -25.37
CA GLU A 153 18.16 -5.62 -24.15
C GLU A 153 16.74 -5.22 -23.78
N GLU A 154 15.88 -4.93 -24.75
CA GLU A 154 14.48 -4.56 -24.49
C GLU A 154 13.67 -5.79 -24.06
N ALA A 155 13.92 -6.94 -24.69
CA ALA A 155 13.37 -8.22 -24.28
C ALA A 155 13.76 -8.57 -22.83
N ALA A 156 15.02 -8.35 -22.46
CA ALA A 156 15.51 -8.58 -21.11
C ALA A 156 14.89 -7.63 -20.07
N LEU A 157 14.75 -6.34 -20.39
CA LEU A 157 14.08 -5.39 -19.49
C LEU A 157 12.60 -5.71 -19.29
N GLU A 158 11.91 -6.12 -20.36
CA GLU A 158 10.50 -6.49 -20.28
C GLU A 158 10.31 -7.77 -19.45
N LEU A 159 11.23 -8.72 -19.56
CA LEU A 159 11.28 -9.90 -18.69
C LEU A 159 11.48 -9.51 -17.22
N VAL A 160 12.48 -8.67 -16.91
CA VAL A 160 12.72 -8.17 -15.55
C VAL A 160 11.47 -7.47 -15.00
N ARG A 161 10.83 -6.63 -15.81
CA ARG A 161 9.62 -5.90 -15.42
C ARG A 161 8.50 -6.86 -15.01
N GLN A 162 8.20 -7.85 -15.85
CA GLN A 162 7.12 -8.82 -15.58
C GLN A 162 7.42 -9.73 -14.38
N ILE A 163 8.67 -10.19 -14.23
CA ILE A 163 9.09 -10.99 -13.08
C ILE A 163 8.97 -10.18 -11.79
N THR A 164 9.47 -8.94 -11.78
CA THR A 164 9.45 -8.08 -10.59
C THR A 164 8.02 -7.78 -10.15
N VAL A 165 7.13 -7.47 -11.11
CA VAL A 165 5.69 -7.28 -10.81
C VAL A 165 5.12 -8.55 -10.16
N HIS A 166 5.39 -9.73 -10.72
CA HIS A 166 4.86 -10.98 -10.16
C HIS A 166 5.42 -11.28 -8.75
N GLN A 167 6.73 -11.07 -8.54
CA GLN A 167 7.37 -11.25 -7.24
C GLN A 167 6.83 -10.27 -6.19
N SER A 168 6.51 -9.03 -6.59
CA SER A 168 5.95 -8.01 -5.69
C SER A 168 4.57 -8.37 -5.13
N LEU A 169 3.87 -9.37 -5.70
CA LEU A 169 2.59 -9.85 -5.19
C LEU A 169 2.74 -10.67 -3.90
N ASN A 170 3.97 -11.13 -3.59
CA ASN A 170 4.30 -11.91 -2.38
C ASN A 170 3.39 -13.14 -2.18
N CYS A 171 3.21 -13.89 -3.27
CA CYS A 171 2.40 -15.10 -3.34
C CYS A 171 3.22 -16.35 -3.01
N HIS A 172 2.67 -17.21 -2.15
CA HIS A 172 3.30 -18.43 -1.66
C HIS A 172 2.35 -19.60 -1.73
N GLN A 173 2.87 -20.79 -1.99
CA GLN A 173 2.05 -21.99 -2.05
C GLN A 173 1.54 -22.42 -0.66
N ASP A 174 2.31 -22.18 0.39
CA ASP A 174 2.03 -22.60 1.76
C ASP A 174 2.59 -21.61 2.80
N ALA A 175 2.06 -21.66 4.02
CA ALA A 175 2.43 -20.75 5.11
C ALA A 175 3.86 -20.95 5.64
N GLY A 176 4.46 -22.13 5.41
CA GLY A 176 5.85 -22.40 5.79
C GLY A 176 6.85 -21.64 4.93
N LYS A 177 6.49 -21.35 3.67
CA LYS A 177 7.27 -20.52 2.74
C LYS A 177 6.97 -19.03 2.83
N ALA A 178 5.74 -18.68 3.22
CA ALA A 178 5.28 -17.30 3.31
C ALA A 178 5.99 -16.47 4.39
N VAL A 179 6.31 -17.10 5.52
CA VAL A 179 6.99 -16.44 6.63
C VAL A 179 8.05 -17.37 7.20
N SER A 180 9.32 -16.98 7.06
CA SER A 180 10.46 -17.74 7.57
C SER A 180 10.43 -17.85 9.10
N ALA A 181 11.13 -18.85 9.65
CA ALA A 181 11.22 -19.04 11.09
C ALA A 181 11.80 -17.79 11.81
N GLN A 182 12.77 -17.12 11.21
CA GLN A 182 13.36 -15.89 11.76
C GLN A 182 12.34 -14.74 11.76
N GLN A 183 11.59 -14.57 10.68
CA GLN A 183 10.54 -13.54 10.62
C GLN A 183 9.45 -13.75 11.66
N ARG A 184 9.16 -15.00 12.06
CA ARG A 184 8.22 -15.29 13.16
C ARG A 184 8.73 -14.87 14.53
N LEU A 185 10.04 -14.69 14.69
CA LEU A 185 10.65 -14.20 15.93
C LEU A 185 10.76 -12.67 15.92
N ASP A 186 11.04 -12.08 14.77
CA ASP A 186 11.32 -10.64 14.64
C ASP A 186 10.06 -9.80 14.34
N HIS A 187 8.95 -10.42 13.95
CA HIS A 187 7.72 -9.72 13.57
C HIS A 187 6.47 -10.26 14.28
N ASP A 188 5.56 -9.34 14.58
CA ASP A 188 4.20 -9.69 14.93
C ASP A 188 3.43 -10.15 13.69
N ILE A 189 2.96 -11.39 13.71
CA ILE A 189 2.21 -11.99 12.60
C ILE A 189 0.74 -12.00 12.94
N VAL A 190 -0.06 -11.36 12.09
CA VAL A 190 -1.53 -11.42 12.15
C VAL A 190 -2.00 -12.31 11.01
N GLU A 191 -2.50 -13.50 11.36
CA GLU A 191 -3.12 -14.40 10.39
C GLU A 191 -4.56 -13.96 10.13
N ILE A 192 -4.88 -13.74 8.85
CA ILE A 192 -6.25 -13.49 8.39
C ILE A 192 -6.65 -14.68 7.52
N ALA A 193 -7.31 -15.66 8.12
CA ALA A 193 -7.77 -16.85 7.42
C ALA A 193 -9.10 -16.58 6.70
N PHE A 194 -9.14 -16.90 5.41
CA PHE A 194 -10.36 -16.92 4.62
C PHE A 194 -10.76 -18.36 4.34
N SER A 195 -12.01 -18.70 4.58
CA SER A 195 -12.59 -19.94 4.12
C SER A 195 -12.82 -19.88 2.61
N ALA A 196 -12.87 -21.03 1.93
CA ALA A 196 -13.22 -21.07 0.51
C ALA A 196 -14.62 -20.49 0.20
N GLN A 197 -15.50 -20.38 1.22
CA GLN A 197 -16.83 -19.82 1.07
C GLN A 197 -16.82 -18.29 1.03
N ASP A 198 -15.82 -17.65 1.67
CA ASP A 198 -15.68 -16.18 1.67
C ASP A 198 -15.37 -15.61 0.27
N TRP A 199 -14.86 -16.47 -0.63
CA TRP A 199 -14.59 -16.15 -2.03
C TRP A 199 -15.75 -16.49 -2.98
N LYS A 200 -16.81 -17.16 -2.50
CA LYS A 200 -17.95 -17.58 -3.35
C LYS A 200 -18.96 -16.48 -3.63
N SER A 201 -18.75 -15.27 -3.14
CA SER A 201 -19.62 -14.14 -3.41
C SER A 201 -18.81 -12.91 -3.76
N GLN A 202 -18.61 -12.68 -5.06
CA GLN A 202 -18.72 -11.36 -5.71
C GLN A 202 -19.25 -11.56 -7.14
#